data_AF-A0A937KC04-F1
#
_entry.id   AF-A0A937KC04-F1
#
_cell.length_a   1.000
_cell.length_b   1.000
_cell.length_c   1.000
_cell.angle_alpha   90.00
_cell.angle_beta   90.00
_cell.angle_gamma   90.00
#
_symmetry.space_group_name_H-M   'P 1'
#
loop_
_entity.id
_entity.type
_entity.pdbx_description
1 polymer ?
#
loop_
_entity_poly.entity_id
_entity_poly.type
_entity_poly.pdbx_seq_one_letter_code
_entity_poly.pdbx_strand_id
1 'polypeptide(L)'
;MAGCFFYTRLTVKSRLILLLVLAACIPQLARAFLGRIPALNIFYNINVVVELFILYFFFRKSYSTNRKQQIFKILGAVCLLLGVISISYWGVESKFLTEWLCINNLVYTSWILLSVLDIYENDDRLLHTQRSYLLFLLGLFLYTSCTMLIFGLWHYIMANSDSLLKNLWIIHDVFNTIMYLVFLIGFYIDYRRQTKPIRP
;
A
#
# COMPACT_ATOMS: atom_id res chain seq x y z
N MET A 1 -11.11 2.46 -18.19
CA MET A 1 -10.41 2.99 -19.40
C MET A 1 -9.85 4.41 -19.22
N ALA A 2 -10.51 5.32 -18.50
CA ALA A 2 -9.97 6.67 -18.25
C ALA A 2 -8.57 6.68 -17.58
N GLY A 3 -8.25 5.71 -16.72
CA GLY A 3 -6.95 5.62 -16.04
C GLY A 3 -5.73 5.41 -16.96
N CYS A 4 -5.90 4.72 -18.11
CA CYS A 4 -4.80 4.52 -19.06
C CYS A 4 -4.43 5.81 -19.81
N PHE A 5 -5.41 6.69 -20.06
CA PHE A 5 -5.18 7.95 -20.78
C PHE A 5 -4.35 8.96 -19.97
N PHE A 6 -4.41 8.88 -18.63
CA PHE A 6 -3.59 9.70 -17.74
C PHE A 6 -2.21 9.12 -17.46
N TYR A 7 -1.98 7.82 -17.70
CA TYR A 7 -0.75 7.11 -17.31
C TYR A 7 0.54 7.74 -17.85
N THR A 8 0.52 8.20 -19.10
CA THR A 8 1.70 8.83 -19.74
C THR A 8 2.07 10.18 -19.12
N ARG A 9 1.12 10.86 -18.50
CA ARG A 9 1.26 12.20 -17.88
C ARG A 9 1.31 12.15 -16.35
N LEU A 10 1.57 10.97 -15.76
CA LEU A 10 1.77 10.79 -14.32
C LEU A 10 3.25 10.62 -14.00
N THR A 11 3.67 11.09 -12.82
CA THR A 11 5.03 10.83 -12.32
C THR A 11 5.23 9.36 -12.02
N VAL A 12 6.49 8.92 -11.91
CA VAL A 12 6.80 7.52 -11.58
C VAL A 12 6.11 7.08 -10.28
N LYS A 13 6.08 7.93 -9.25
CA LYS A 13 5.42 7.65 -7.96
C LYS A 13 3.91 7.45 -8.13
N SER A 14 3.26 8.35 -8.87
CA SER A 14 1.83 8.22 -9.20
C SER A 14 1.53 6.94 -9.97
N ARG A 15 2.36 6.58 -10.96
CA ARG A 15 2.19 5.32 -11.71
C ARG A 15 2.29 4.10 -10.80
N LEU A 16 3.20 4.12 -9.82
CA LEU A 16 3.33 3.04 -8.83
C LEU A 16 2.11 2.93 -7.92
N ILE A 17 1.54 4.05 -7.45
CA ILE A 17 0.29 4.02 -6.66
C ILE A 17 -0.88 3.52 -7.50
N LEU A 18 -0.98 3.92 -8.77
CA LEU A 18 -2.00 3.38 -9.67
C LEU A 18 -1.83 1.87 -9.87
N LEU A 19 -0.59 1.41 -10.07
CA LEU A 19 -0.28 -0.01 -10.19
C LEU A 19 -0.64 -0.78 -8.90
N LEU A 20 -0.39 -0.19 -7.73
CA LEU A 20 -0.78 -0.75 -6.44
C LEU A 20 -2.30 -0.94 -6.35
N VAL A 21 -3.06 0.08 -6.71
CA VAL A 21 -4.54 0.01 -6.71
C VAL A 21 -5.02 -1.07 -7.69
N LEU A 22 -4.46 -1.14 -8.89
CA LEU A 22 -4.81 -2.17 -9.87
C LEU A 22 -4.46 -3.58 -9.41
N ALA A 23 -3.31 -3.77 -8.77
CA ALA A 23 -2.90 -5.05 -8.20
C ALA A 23 -3.88 -5.49 -7.09
N ALA A 24 -4.26 -4.58 -6.20
CA ALA A 24 -5.22 -4.85 -5.12
C ALA A 24 -6.62 -5.25 -5.63
N CYS A 25 -7.01 -4.84 -6.85
CA CYS A 25 -8.27 -5.28 -7.46
C CYS A 25 -8.27 -6.77 -7.86
N ILE A 26 -7.10 -7.37 -8.15
CA ILE A 26 -6.99 -8.75 -8.62
C ILE A 26 -7.61 -9.74 -7.61
N PRO A 27 -7.18 -9.80 -6.33
CA PRO A 27 -7.77 -10.74 -5.39
C PRO A 27 -9.24 -10.45 -5.08
N GLN A 28 -9.69 -9.19 -5.18
CA GLN A 28 -11.10 -8.80 -4.98
C GLN A 28 -11.99 -9.33 -6.11
N LEU A 29 -11.55 -9.15 -7.36
CA LEU A 29 -12.23 -9.70 -8.53
C LEU A 29 -12.20 -11.23 -8.50
N ALA A 30 -11.05 -11.84 -8.19
CA ALA A 30 -10.92 -13.28 -8.05
C ALA A 30 -11.92 -13.84 -7.02
N ARG A 31 -12.06 -13.19 -5.86
CA ARG A 31 -13.05 -13.57 -4.84
C ARG A 31 -14.49 -13.46 -5.34
N ALA A 32 -14.81 -12.45 -6.14
CA ALA A 32 -16.15 -12.25 -6.69
C ALA A 32 -16.52 -13.32 -7.73
N PHE A 33 -15.57 -13.75 -8.58
CA PHE A 33 -15.83 -14.71 -9.65
C PHE A 33 -15.63 -16.18 -9.25
N LEU A 34 -14.64 -16.47 -8.40
CA LEU A 34 -14.23 -17.85 -8.06
C LEU A 34 -14.79 -18.35 -6.72
N GLY A 35 -15.36 -17.47 -5.90
CA GLY A 35 -15.81 -17.82 -4.55
C GLY A 35 -14.65 -18.13 -3.59
N ARG A 36 -14.93 -18.83 -2.47
CA ARG A 36 -13.92 -19.24 -1.48
C ARG A 36 -13.33 -20.61 -1.84
N ILE A 37 -12.41 -20.62 -2.79
CA ILE A 37 -11.62 -21.81 -3.15
C ILE A 37 -10.17 -21.66 -2.64
N PRO A 38 -9.43 -22.75 -2.37
CA PRO A 38 -8.02 -22.69 -1.93
C PRO A 38 -7.12 -21.88 -2.86
N ALA A 39 -7.38 -21.92 -4.18
CA ALA A 39 -6.67 -21.11 -5.17
C ALA A 39 -6.74 -19.59 -4.90
N LEU A 40 -7.74 -19.12 -4.14
CA LEU A 40 -7.84 -17.72 -3.72
C LEU A 40 -6.67 -17.32 -2.79
N ASN A 41 -6.15 -18.23 -1.98
CA ASN A 41 -4.98 -17.99 -1.12
C ASN A 41 -3.74 -17.68 -1.97
N ILE A 42 -3.60 -18.31 -3.13
CA ILE A 42 -2.50 -18.05 -4.07
C ILE A 42 -2.57 -16.59 -4.55
N PHE A 43 -3.75 -16.13 -4.99
CA PHE A 43 -3.92 -14.75 -5.43
C PHE A 43 -3.60 -13.74 -4.30
N TYR A 44 -4.05 -14.00 -3.08
CA TYR A 44 -3.74 -13.14 -1.94
C TYR A 44 -2.24 -13.13 -1.60
N ASN A 45 -1.60 -14.29 -1.48
CA ASN A 45 -0.18 -14.40 -1.14
C ASN A 45 0.72 -13.82 -2.23
N ILE A 46 0.39 -14.01 -3.52
CA ILE A 46 1.10 -13.34 -4.64
C ILE A 46 0.90 -11.83 -4.57
N ASN A 47 -0.31 -11.36 -4.25
CA ASN A 47 -0.56 -9.93 -4.13
C ASN A 47 0.29 -9.28 -3.04
N VAL A 48 0.52 -9.95 -1.90
CA VAL A 48 1.42 -9.49 -0.83
C VAL A 48 2.85 -9.26 -1.36
N VAL A 49 3.36 -10.15 -2.21
CA VAL A 49 4.68 -10.03 -2.84
C VAL A 49 4.70 -8.86 -3.83
N VAL A 50 3.70 -8.79 -4.71
CA VAL A 50 3.58 -7.73 -5.72
C VAL A 50 3.53 -6.36 -5.07
N GLU A 51 2.73 -6.22 -4.02
CA GLU A 51 2.62 -5.01 -3.21
C GLU A 51 3.97 -4.61 -2.60
N LEU A 52 4.70 -5.57 -2.01
CA LEU A 52 6.03 -5.32 -1.45
C LEU A 52 6.99 -4.75 -2.50
N PHE A 53 7.00 -5.32 -3.71
CA PHE A 53 7.82 -4.80 -4.80
C PHE A 53 7.42 -3.39 -5.21
N ILE A 54 6.12 -3.14 -5.41
CA ILE A 54 5.61 -1.82 -5.81
C ILE A 54 6.00 -0.77 -4.77
N LEU A 55 5.79 -1.05 -3.48
CA LEU A 55 6.11 -0.13 -2.41
C LEU A 55 7.63 0.04 -2.22
N TYR A 56 8.42 -1.02 -2.39
CA TYR A 56 9.88 -0.90 -2.40
C TYR A 56 10.35 0.08 -3.48
N PHE A 57 9.84 -0.05 -4.71
CA PHE A 57 10.15 0.90 -5.78
C PHE A 57 9.56 2.29 -5.52
N PHE A 58 8.44 2.37 -4.81
CA PHE A 58 7.87 3.65 -4.39
C PHE A 58 8.75 4.36 -3.35
N PHE A 59 9.46 3.66 -2.47
CA PHE A 59 10.28 4.30 -1.42
C PHE A 59 11.79 4.36 -1.73
N ARG A 60 12.32 3.56 -2.67
CA ARG A 60 13.78 3.39 -2.88
C ARG A 60 14.62 4.66 -3.09
N LYS A 61 14.00 5.78 -3.48
CA LYS A 61 14.66 7.07 -3.75
C LYS A 61 13.97 8.22 -2.99
N SER A 62 13.31 7.91 -1.87
CA SER A 62 12.53 8.88 -1.10
C SER A 62 13.30 9.52 0.06
N TYR A 63 14.44 8.95 0.47
CA TYR A 63 15.16 9.36 1.68
C TYR A 63 16.40 10.18 1.35
N SER A 64 16.61 11.31 2.04
CA SER A 64 17.74 12.21 1.79
C SER A 64 19.06 11.73 2.39
N THR A 65 19.01 11.00 3.52
CA THR A 65 20.20 10.55 4.24
C THR A 65 20.51 9.06 4.05
N ASN A 66 21.80 8.73 4.03
CA ASN A 66 22.26 7.34 3.92
C ASN A 66 21.76 6.44 5.06
N ARG A 67 21.65 6.98 6.28
CA ARG A 67 21.13 6.25 7.45
C ARG A 67 19.68 5.82 7.24
N LYS A 68 18.81 6.73 6.79
CA LYS A 68 17.40 6.41 6.51
C LYS A 68 17.29 5.41 5.35
N GLN A 69 18.11 5.58 4.31
CA GLN A 69 18.19 4.63 3.20
C GLN A 69 18.62 3.22 3.65
N GLN A 70 19.55 3.12 4.61
CA GLN A 70 19.96 1.84 5.21
C GLN A 70 18.82 1.21 6.00
N ILE A 71 18.13 1.98 6.86
CA ILE A 71 16.97 1.48 7.62
C ILE A 71 15.89 0.95 6.66
N PHE A 72 15.56 1.70 5.61
CA PHE A 72 14.63 1.26 4.56
C PHE A 72 15.03 -0.09 3.95
N LYS A 73 16.30 -0.25 3.56
CA LYS A 73 16.80 -1.49 2.96
C LYS A 73 16.77 -2.66 3.94
N ILE A 74 17.18 -2.45 5.19
CA ILE A 74 17.20 -3.49 6.23
C ILE A 74 15.77 -3.98 6.50
N LEU A 75 14.82 -3.07 6.70
CA LEU A 75 13.42 -3.44 6.91
C LEU A 75 12.85 -4.23 5.72
N GLY A 76 13.15 -3.82 4.49
CA GLY A 76 12.75 -4.55 3.29
C GLY A 76 13.36 -5.95 3.19
N ALA A 77 14.64 -6.09 3.54
CA ALA A 77 15.33 -7.37 3.55
C ALA A 77 14.76 -8.33 4.62
N VAL A 78 14.49 -7.83 5.82
CA VAL A 78 13.86 -8.60 6.90
C VAL A 78 12.46 -9.07 6.49
N CYS A 79 11.67 -8.17 5.90
CA CYS A 79 10.32 -8.46 5.39
C CYS A 79 10.33 -9.56 4.30
N LEU A 80 11.25 -9.48 3.35
CA LEU A 80 11.46 -10.51 2.32
C LEU A 80 11.86 -11.85 2.93
N LEU A 81 12.83 -11.85 3.86
CA LEU A 81 13.33 -13.05 4.52
C LEU A 81 12.22 -13.75 5.32
N LEU A 82 11.43 -13.00 6.09
CA LEU A 82 10.28 -13.54 6.80
C LEU A 82 9.24 -14.12 5.85
N GLY A 83 9.01 -13.47 4.70
CA GLY A 83 8.13 -14.00 3.66
C GLY A 83 8.59 -15.34 3.08
N VAL A 84 9.88 -15.44 2.75
CA VAL A 84 10.48 -16.69 2.26
C VAL A 84 10.34 -17.80 3.30
N ILE A 85 10.60 -17.51 4.58
CA ILE A 85 10.43 -18.47 5.69
C ILE A 85 8.96 -18.91 5.80
N SER A 86 8.02 -17.96 5.82
CA SER A 86 6.59 -18.26 5.93
C SER A 86 6.10 -19.11 4.77
N ILE A 87 6.48 -18.78 3.53
CA ILE A 87 6.14 -19.55 2.34
C ILE A 87 6.76 -20.96 2.40
N SER A 88 8.01 -21.08 2.83
CA SER A 88 8.70 -22.37 2.90
C SER A 88 8.10 -23.31 3.95
N TYR A 89 7.65 -22.77 5.09
CA TYR A 89 7.11 -23.57 6.18
C TYR A 89 5.63 -23.92 5.99
N TRP A 90 4.82 -22.96 5.57
CA TRP A 90 3.36 -23.13 5.51
C TRP A 90 2.88 -23.49 4.10
N GLY A 91 3.59 -23.09 3.04
CA GLY A 91 3.16 -23.23 1.65
C GLY A 91 2.36 -22.01 1.13
N VAL A 92 2.28 -21.86 -0.20
CA VAL A 92 1.61 -20.70 -0.86
C VAL A 92 0.10 -20.89 -1.02
N GLU A 93 -0.38 -22.13 -1.13
CA GLU A 93 -1.80 -22.44 -1.42
C GLU A 93 -2.60 -22.85 -0.17
N SER A 94 -1.93 -23.49 0.78
CA SER A 94 -2.50 -24.11 1.98
C SER A 94 -3.18 -23.12 2.93
N LYS A 95 -2.57 -21.94 3.14
CA LYS A 95 -3.06 -20.91 4.06
C LYS A 95 -2.76 -19.52 3.50
N PHE A 96 -3.71 -18.61 3.67
CA PHE A 96 -3.40 -17.19 3.54
C PHE A 96 -2.53 -16.72 4.70
N LEU A 97 -1.35 -16.17 4.40
CA LEU A 97 -0.32 -15.81 5.38
C LEU A 97 -0.63 -14.43 5.99
N THR A 98 -1.72 -14.35 6.77
CA THR A 98 -2.19 -13.12 7.43
C THR A 98 -1.13 -12.46 8.30
N GLU A 99 -0.32 -13.26 9.00
CA GLU A 99 0.74 -12.78 9.87
C GLU A 99 1.83 -12.08 9.04
N TRP A 100 2.18 -12.64 7.89
CA TRP A 100 3.15 -12.04 6.98
C TRP A 100 2.62 -10.75 6.35
N LEU A 101 1.35 -10.74 5.93
CA LEU A 101 0.68 -9.51 5.47
C LEU A 101 0.76 -8.41 6.55
N CYS A 102 0.49 -8.72 7.81
CA CYS A 102 0.57 -7.75 8.90
C CYS A 102 2.00 -7.22 9.10
N ILE A 103 3.01 -8.10 9.04
CA ILE A 103 4.42 -7.70 9.12
C ILE A 103 4.80 -6.76 7.96
N ASN A 104 4.35 -7.06 6.73
CA ASN A 104 4.57 -6.19 5.58
C ASN A 104 3.96 -4.80 5.81
N ASN A 105 2.72 -4.74 6.28
CA ASN A 105 2.04 -3.47 6.56
C ASN A 105 2.70 -2.67 7.70
N LEU A 106 3.30 -3.35 8.69
CA LEU A 106 4.10 -2.70 9.73
C LEU A 106 5.38 -2.08 9.15
N VAL A 107 6.04 -2.79 8.23
CA VAL A 107 7.22 -2.30 7.51
C VAL A 107 6.86 -1.12 6.61
N TYR A 108 5.75 -1.18 5.88
CA TYR A 108 5.25 -0.06 5.09
C TYR A 108 4.96 1.15 5.95
N THR A 109 4.33 0.95 7.11
CA THR A 109 4.06 2.02 8.07
C THR A 109 5.37 2.67 8.53
N SER A 110 6.40 1.87 8.80
CA SER A 110 7.73 2.37 9.16
C SER A 110 8.37 3.16 8.00
N TRP A 111 8.26 2.70 6.75
CA TRP A 111 8.75 3.43 5.58
C TRP A 111 8.03 4.77 5.34
N ILE A 112 6.72 4.79 5.59
CA ILE A 112 5.89 6.00 5.52
C ILE A 112 6.33 6.99 6.59
N LEU A 113 6.42 6.58 7.86
CA LEU A 113 6.85 7.43 8.96
C LEU A 113 8.26 7.96 8.75
N LEU A 114 9.18 7.12 8.27
CA LEU A 114 10.54 7.52 7.93
C LEU A 114 10.55 8.58 6.82
N SER A 115 9.64 8.50 5.85
CA SER A 115 9.51 9.48 4.78
C SER A 115 8.92 10.79 5.29
N VAL A 116 7.91 10.74 6.17
CA VAL A 116 7.33 11.93 6.80
C VAL A 116 8.36 12.64 7.66
N LEU A 117 9.12 11.91 8.46
CA LEU A 117 10.23 12.45 9.25
C LEU A 117 11.29 13.09 8.36
N ASP A 118 11.62 12.48 7.22
CA ASP A 118 12.54 13.06 6.24
C ASP A 118 12.03 14.35 5.63
N ILE A 119 10.74 14.43 5.29
CA ILE A 119 10.14 15.67 4.79
C ILE A 119 10.17 16.76 5.88
N TYR A 120 9.87 16.40 7.13
CA TYR A 120 9.86 17.33 8.25
C TYR A 120 11.25 17.91 8.55
N GLU A 121 12.30 17.09 8.51
CA GLU A 121 13.67 17.53 8.80
C GLU A 121 14.31 18.38 7.69
N ASN A 122 13.86 18.28 6.44
CA ASN A 122 14.48 18.96 5.28
C ASN A 122 13.79 20.29 4.86
N ASP A 123 12.96 20.88 5.72
CA ASP A 123 12.44 22.28 5.67
C ASP A 123 11.29 22.60 4.66
N ASP A 124 10.53 23.66 4.98
CA ASP A 124 9.18 24.00 4.49
C ASP A 124 9.02 24.19 2.96
N ARG A 125 10.11 24.48 2.23
CA ARG A 125 10.07 24.62 0.75
C ARG A 125 9.75 23.32 0.03
N LEU A 126 10.05 22.17 0.64
CA LEU A 126 9.74 20.86 0.08
C LEU A 126 8.25 20.50 0.19
N LEU A 127 7.53 21.02 1.20
CA LEU A 127 6.11 20.73 1.41
C LEU A 127 5.25 21.17 0.22
N HIS A 128 5.52 22.37 -0.34
CA HIS A 128 4.83 22.83 -1.54
C HIS A 128 5.18 22.01 -2.79
N THR A 129 6.43 21.57 -2.86
CA THR A 129 6.96 20.79 -4.00
C THR A 129 6.50 19.32 -3.94
N GLN A 130 6.11 18.80 -2.77
CA GLN A 130 5.80 17.39 -2.56
C GLN A 130 4.35 17.12 -2.13
N ARG A 131 3.43 18.07 -2.34
CA ARG A 131 2.03 17.94 -1.90
C ARG A 131 1.33 16.66 -2.40
N SER A 132 1.56 16.24 -3.65
CA SER A 132 1.02 14.97 -4.17
C SER A 132 1.62 13.75 -3.46
N TYR A 133 2.91 13.79 -3.15
CA TYR A 133 3.60 12.73 -2.42
C TYR A 133 3.07 12.57 -0.99
N LEU A 134 2.85 13.68 -0.26
CA LEU A 134 2.23 13.65 1.08
C LEU A 134 0.83 13.03 1.07
N LEU A 135 0.02 13.32 0.04
CA LEU A 135 -1.29 12.68 -0.12
C LEU A 135 -1.14 11.18 -0.37
N PHE A 136 -0.18 10.76 -1.20
CA PHE A 136 0.08 9.32 -1.37
C PHE A 136 0.55 8.67 -0.06
N LEU A 137 1.40 9.32 0.73
CA LEU A 137 1.80 8.81 2.05
C LEU A 137 0.61 8.68 3.00
N LEU A 138 -0.28 9.66 3.03
CA LEU A 138 -1.50 9.62 3.84
C LEU A 138 -2.42 8.48 3.42
N GLY A 139 -2.67 8.33 2.11
CA GLY A 139 -3.50 7.24 1.61
C GLY A 139 -2.89 5.86 1.92
N LEU A 140 -1.58 5.70 1.74
CA LEU A 140 -0.88 4.47 2.12
C LEU A 140 -0.95 4.21 3.63
N PHE A 141 -0.87 5.23 4.47
CA PHE A 141 -0.99 5.07 5.92
C PHE A 141 -2.39 4.61 6.34
N LEU A 142 -3.43 5.18 5.75
CA LEU A 142 -4.81 4.74 5.98
C LEU A 142 -5.01 3.29 5.54
N TYR A 143 -4.48 2.95 4.37
CA TYR A 143 -4.49 1.59 3.83
C TYR A 143 -3.82 0.59 4.76
N THR A 144 -2.58 0.85 5.20
CA THR A 144 -1.82 -0.10 6.02
C THR A 144 -2.46 -0.28 7.39
N SER A 145 -2.92 0.81 8.00
CA SER A 145 -3.59 0.79 9.31
C SER A 145 -4.88 -0.01 9.27
N CYS A 146 -5.71 0.21 8.23
CA CYS A 146 -6.95 -0.54 8.04
C CYS A 146 -6.68 -2.03 7.78
N THR A 147 -5.71 -2.33 6.91
CA THR A 147 -5.33 -3.71 6.57
C THR A 147 -4.84 -4.47 7.81
N MET A 148 -3.97 -3.86 8.63
CA MET A 148 -3.53 -4.48 9.89
C MET A 148 -4.69 -4.69 10.87
N LEU A 149 -5.63 -3.75 10.98
CA LEU A 149 -6.78 -3.90 11.87
C LEU A 149 -7.67 -5.08 11.45
N ILE A 150 -8.03 -5.15 10.16
CA ILE A 150 -8.93 -6.20 9.65
C ILE A 150 -8.25 -7.57 9.68
N PHE A 151 -7.00 -7.67 9.20
CA PHE A 151 -6.33 -8.96 9.10
C PHE A 151 -5.69 -9.41 10.42
N GLY A 152 -5.32 -8.49 11.31
CA GLY A 152 -4.90 -8.80 12.67
C GLY A 152 -6.03 -9.40 13.51
N LEU A 153 -7.28 -8.96 13.27
CA LEU A 153 -8.47 -9.50 13.92
C LEU A 153 -9.15 -10.62 13.12
N TRP A 154 -8.55 -11.09 12.02
CA TRP A 154 -9.17 -12.04 11.10
C TRP A 154 -9.70 -13.31 11.76
N HIS A 155 -8.91 -13.90 12.66
CA HIS A 155 -9.30 -15.11 13.38
C HIS A 155 -10.50 -14.87 14.31
N TYR A 156 -10.54 -13.72 14.97
CA TYR A 156 -11.66 -13.35 15.85
C TYR A 156 -12.94 -13.06 15.05
N ILE A 157 -12.79 -12.37 13.91
CA ILE A 157 -13.85 -12.09 12.94
C ILE A 157 -14.45 -13.39 12.41
N MET A 158 -13.62 -14.34 11.98
CA MET A 158 -14.11 -15.61 11.44
C MET A 158 -14.80 -16.50 12.49
N ALA A 159 -14.46 -16.36 13.77
CA ALA A 159 -15.01 -17.17 14.85
C ALA A 159 -16.37 -16.65 15.38
N ASN A 160 -16.66 -15.35 15.27
CA ASN A 160 -17.87 -14.73 15.84
C ASN A 160 -18.71 -14.06 14.73
N SER A 161 -19.89 -14.62 14.42
CA SER A 161 -20.74 -14.19 13.29
C SER A 161 -21.65 -12.97 13.57
N ASP A 162 -21.52 -12.31 14.73
CA ASP A 162 -22.46 -11.29 15.19
C ASP A 162 -22.06 -9.85 14.86
N SER A 163 -22.99 -8.92 15.13
CA SER A 163 -23.03 -7.47 14.83
C SER A 163 -21.69 -6.71 14.81
N LEU A 164 -20.71 -7.10 15.62
CA LEU A 164 -19.33 -6.56 15.62
C LEU A 164 -18.64 -6.69 14.25
N LEU A 165 -18.91 -7.77 13.52
CA LEU A 165 -18.39 -7.98 12.17
C LEU A 165 -18.83 -6.87 11.22
N LYS A 166 -20.11 -6.49 11.28
CA LYS A 166 -20.68 -5.44 10.42
C LYS A 166 -20.01 -4.09 10.69
N ASN A 167 -19.73 -3.77 11.95
CA ASN A 167 -19.04 -2.53 12.33
C ASN A 167 -17.61 -2.48 11.79
N LEU A 168 -16.86 -3.60 11.83
CA LEU A 168 -15.51 -3.65 11.26
C LEU A 168 -15.51 -3.45 9.74
N TRP A 169 -16.47 -4.06 9.03
CA TRP A 169 -16.62 -3.86 7.58
C TRP A 169 -16.95 -2.41 7.24
N ILE A 170 -17.82 -1.75 8.01
CA ILE A 170 -18.11 -0.32 7.83
C ILE A 170 -16.85 0.53 8.02
N ILE A 171 -16.06 0.29 9.07
CA ILE A 171 -14.79 1.00 9.29
C ILE A 171 -13.86 0.79 8.09
N HIS A 172 -13.73 -0.45 7.61
CA HIS A 172 -12.92 -0.76 6.44
C HIS A 172 -13.36 0.00 5.20
N ASP A 173 -14.66 0.05 4.92
CA ASP A 173 -15.20 0.73 3.74
C ASP A 173 -15.02 2.26 3.83
N VAL A 174 -15.15 2.84 5.02
CA VAL A 174 -14.85 4.26 5.27
C VAL A 174 -13.36 4.55 5.02
N PHE A 175 -12.46 3.76 5.59
CA PHE A 175 -11.01 3.93 5.38
C PHE A 175 -10.62 3.80 3.90
N ASN A 176 -11.17 2.81 3.20
CA ASN A 176 -10.93 2.64 1.77
C ASN A 176 -11.47 3.81 0.95
N THR A 177 -12.68 4.28 1.26
CA THR A 177 -13.26 5.45 0.57
C THR A 177 -12.38 6.67 0.74
N ILE A 178 -11.93 6.97 1.98
CA ILE A 178 -11.04 8.08 2.26
C ILE A 178 -9.68 7.90 1.55
N MET A 179 -9.10 6.70 1.60
CA MET A 179 -7.85 6.36 0.90
C MET A 179 -7.97 6.67 -0.60
N TYR A 180 -9.01 6.17 -1.27
CA TYR A 180 -9.20 6.40 -2.70
C TYR A 180 -9.43 7.87 -3.04
N LEU A 181 -10.17 8.61 -2.22
CA LEU A 181 -10.34 10.06 -2.38
C LEU A 181 -9.00 10.79 -2.25
N VAL A 182 -8.18 10.44 -1.26
CA VAL A 182 -6.86 11.01 -1.05
C VAL A 182 -5.93 10.71 -2.24
N PHE A 183 -5.91 9.48 -2.75
CA PHE A 183 -5.15 9.12 -3.95
C PHE A 183 -5.63 9.88 -5.19
N LEU A 184 -6.95 10.01 -5.37
CA LEU A 184 -7.53 10.77 -6.48
C LEU A 184 -7.09 12.24 -6.46
N ILE A 185 -7.14 12.89 -5.30
CA ILE A 185 -6.66 14.27 -5.13
C ILE A 185 -5.15 14.34 -5.41
N GLY A 186 -4.38 13.37 -4.94
CA GLY A 186 -2.95 13.25 -5.22
C GLY A 186 -2.64 13.17 -6.72
N PHE A 187 -3.35 12.30 -7.45
CA PHE A 187 -3.25 12.18 -8.90
C PHE A 187 -3.64 13.47 -9.63
N TYR A 188 -4.70 14.13 -9.19
CA TYR A 188 -5.15 15.37 -9.80
C TYR A 188 -4.14 16.52 -9.65
N ILE A 189 -3.53 16.66 -8.46
CA ILE A 189 -2.47 17.65 -8.21
C ILE A 189 -1.25 17.33 -9.06
N ASP A 190 -0.85 16.06 -9.14
CA ASP A 190 0.30 15.61 -9.94
C ASP A 190 0.08 15.89 -11.43
N TYR A 191 -1.12 15.59 -11.94
CA TYR A 191 -1.51 15.87 -13.31
C TYR A 191 -1.47 17.36 -13.63
N ARG A 192 -2.10 18.21 -12.80
CA ARG A 192 -2.10 19.67 -12.98
C ARG A 192 -0.69 20.27 -12.99
N ARG A 193 0.24 19.68 -12.25
CA ARG A 193 1.63 20.15 -12.23
C ARG A 193 2.34 19.88 -13.55
N GLN A 194 2.08 18.75 -14.18
CA GLN A 194 2.70 18.40 -15.47
C GLN A 194 2.11 19.16 -16.66
N THR A 195 0.86 19.63 -16.55
CA THR A 195 0.21 20.38 -17.63
C THR A 195 0.44 21.89 -17.58
N LYS A 196 1.05 22.42 -16.51
CA LYS A 196 1.42 23.85 -16.48
C LYS A 196 2.62 24.08 -17.41
N PRO A 197 2.50 24.94 -18.43
CA PRO A 197 3.64 25.31 -19.26
C PRO A 197 4.69 25.98 -18.36
N ILE A 198 5.96 25.63 -18.58
CA ILE A 198 7.10 26.34 -18.01
C ILE A 198 6.98 27.76 -18.55
N ARG A 199 6.51 28.70 -17.71
CA ARG A 199 6.60 30.12 -18.06
C ARG A 199 8.09 30.47 -17.99
N PRO A 200 8.69 30.95 -19.10
CA PRO A 200 10.07 31.40 -19.12
C PRO A 200 10.28 32.56 -18.15
#